data_AF-A0A2K2VRU0-F1
#
_entry.id   AF-A0A2K2VRU0-F1
#
_cell.length_a   1.000
_cell.length_b   1.000
_cell.length_c   1.000
_cell.angle_alpha   90.00
_cell.angle_beta   90.00
_cell.angle_gamma   90.00
#
_symmetry.space_group_name_H-M   'P 1'
#
loop_
_entity.id
_entity.type
_entity.pdbx_description
1 polymer ?
#
loop_
_entity_poly.entity_id
_entity_poly.type
_entity_poly.pdbx_seq_one_letter_code
_entity_poly.pdbx_strand_id
1 'polypeptide(L)'
;MAPLLTNKPELAKEWHPSKNGSLTPADLTLGSNKKVWWICSKGHEWRARVTDRNYRRTGCPYCSGYRVCIDNCLYTINPTLAREWHPTKNDPLIPKEVTPGSSKKVWWICTKGHEWEAVVHNRNSGTGCPYCAGRALGADNCLQTINPELAKQWHPKKNGNLTPKNVT
;
A
#
# COMPACT_ATOMS: atom_id res chain seq x y z
N MET A 1 -26.32 -29.81 -16.46
CA MET A 1 -25.58 -28.72 -15.78
C MET A 1 -26.51 -27.53 -15.65
N ALA A 2 -26.64 -26.93 -14.47
CA ALA A 2 -27.58 -25.84 -14.26
C ALA A 2 -26.94 -24.45 -14.52
N PRO A 3 -27.69 -23.46 -15.03
CA PRO A 3 -27.17 -22.13 -15.36
C PRO A 3 -26.67 -21.33 -14.14
N LEU A 4 -25.79 -20.35 -14.39
CA LEU A 4 -25.24 -19.44 -13.38
C LEU A 4 -26.36 -18.70 -12.62
N LEU A 5 -27.35 -18.17 -13.35
CA LEU A 5 -28.45 -17.40 -12.78
C LEU A 5 -29.26 -18.21 -11.75
N THR A 6 -29.48 -19.50 -12.01
CA THR A 6 -30.36 -20.35 -11.22
C THR A 6 -29.73 -20.80 -9.90
N ASN A 7 -28.39 -20.89 -9.82
CA ASN A 7 -27.71 -21.46 -8.65
C ASN A 7 -26.92 -20.44 -7.81
N LYS A 8 -26.63 -19.27 -8.37
CA LYS A 8 -25.78 -18.24 -7.74
C LYS A 8 -26.30 -16.82 -8.05
N PRO A 9 -27.47 -16.43 -7.51
CA PRO A 9 -28.04 -15.10 -7.75
C PRO A 9 -27.10 -13.95 -7.36
N GLU A 10 -26.23 -14.16 -6.37
CA GLU A 10 -25.18 -13.22 -5.96
C GLU A 10 -24.16 -12.95 -7.07
N LEU A 11 -23.76 -13.96 -7.85
CA LEU A 11 -22.85 -13.76 -8.99
C LEU A 11 -23.57 -13.08 -10.14
N ALA A 12 -24.85 -13.40 -10.37
CA ALA A 12 -25.65 -12.74 -11.40
C ALA A 12 -25.80 -11.24 -11.14
N LYS A 13 -25.89 -10.80 -9.88
CA LYS A 13 -25.93 -9.37 -9.50
C LYS A 13 -24.67 -8.60 -9.89
N GLU A 14 -23.55 -9.29 -10.04
CA GLU A 14 -22.28 -8.69 -10.45
C GLU A 14 -22.01 -8.83 -11.95
N TRP A 15 -22.96 -9.32 -12.74
CA TRP A 15 -22.81 -9.41 -14.19
C TRP A 15 -22.73 -8.01 -14.80
N HIS A 16 -21.71 -7.76 -15.61
CA HIS A 16 -21.59 -6.45 -16.25
C HIS A 16 -22.70 -6.25 -17.31
N PRO A 17 -23.44 -5.12 -17.30
CA PRO A 17 -24.64 -4.94 -18.12
C PRO A 17 -24.37 -4.90 -19.63
N SER A 18 -23.24 -4.36 -20.09
CA SER A 18 -22.97 -4.15 -21.52
C SER A 18 -21.67 -4.78 -22.07
N LYS A 19 -20.71 -5.20 -21.25
CA LYS A 19 -19.38 -5.63 -21.71
C LYS A 19 -19.27 -7.11 -22.11
N ASN A 20 -20.35 -7.87 -22.00
CA ASN A 20 -20.38 -9.30 -22.32
C ASN A 20 -21.00 -9.62 -23.71
N GLY A 21 -21.29 -8.59 -24.51
CA GLY A 21 -21.89 -8.76 -25.83
C GLY A 21 -23.25 -9.45 -25.74
N SER A 22 -23.46 -10.51 -26.54
CA SER A 22 -24.69 -11.30 -26.52
C SER A 22 -24.74 -12.37 -25.42
N LEU A 23 -23.66 -12.56 -24.65
CA LEU A 23 -23.65 -13.55 -23.58
C LEU A 23 -24.48 -13.06 -22.40
N THR A 24 -25.29 -13.97 -21.86
CA THR A 24 -26.08 -13.78 -20.65
C THR A 24 -25.63 -14.76 -19.57
N PRO A 25 -25.96 -14.52 -18.28
CA PRO A 25 -25.74 -15.51 -17.23
C PRO A 25 -26.42 -16.87 -17.50
N ALA A 26 -27.49 -16.91 -18.29
CA ALA A 26 -28.21 -18.15 -18.61
C ALA A 26 -27.38 -19.06 -19.54
N ASP A 27 -26.47 -18.49 -20.34
CA ASP A 27 -25.66 -19.24 -21.31
C ASP A 27 -24.46 -19.96 -20.68
N LEU A 28 -24.20 -19.75 -19.38
CA LEU A 28 -23.01 -20.22 -18.70
C LEU A 28 -23.34 -21.11 -17.50
N THR A 29 -22.54 -22.16 -17.34
CA THR A 29 -22.55 -23.01 -16.14
C THR A 29 -21.55 -22.51 -15.11
N LEU A 30 -21.74 -22.89 -13.85
CA LEU A 30 -20.83 -22.52 -12.75
C LEU A 30 -19.37 -23.00 -12.93
N GLY A 31 -19.16 -24.05 -13.73
CA GLY A 31 -17.83 -24.58 -14.06
C GLY A 31 -17.18 -23.93 -15.28
N SER A 32 -17.82 -22.93 -15.90
CA SER A 32 -17.32 -22.35 -17.15
C SER A 32 -15.97 -21.65 -17.00
N ASN A 33 -15.05 -21.96 -17.92
CA ASN A 33 -13.74 -21.31 -18.01
C ASN A 33 -13.78 -19.98 -18.79
N LYS A 34 -14.95 -19.54 -19.28
CA LYS A 34 -15.06 -18.27 -20.01
C LYS A 34 -14.76 -17.09 -19.09
N LYS A 35 -13.88 -16.20 -19.54
CA LYS A 35 -13.58 -14.92 -18.89
C LYS A 35 -14.57 -13.85 -19.33
N VAL A 36 -15.46 -13.48 -18.42
CA VAL A 36 -16.50 -12.46 -18.61
C VAL A 36 -16.22 -11.23 -17.75
N TRP A 37 -16.88 -10.13 -18.07
CA TRP A 37 -16.83 -8.88 -17.32
C TRP A 37 -17.82 -8.90 -16.17
N TRP A 38 -17.35 -8.43 -15.02
CA TRP A 38 -18.09 -8.27 -13.78
C TRP A 38 -18.03 -6.82 -13.33
N ILE A 39 -19.03 -6.39 -12.57
CA ILE A 39 -19.10 -5.08 -11.92
C ILE A 39 -19.59 -5.26 -10.48
N CYS A 40 -18.97 -4.57 -9.52
CA CYS A 40 -19.42 -4.61 -8.12
C CYS A 40 -20.33 -3.42 -7.82
N SER A 41 -20.93 -3.39 -6.63
CA SER A 41 -21.78 -2.28 -6.18
C SER A 41 -21.06 -0.92 -6.10
N LYS A 42 -19.72 -0.91 -6.03
CA LYS A 42 -18.90 0.31 -6.08
C LYS A 42 -18.56 0.76 -7.52
N GLY A 43 -19.05 0.04 -8.53
CA GLY A 43 -18.77 0.34 -9.93
C GLY A 43 -17.40 -0.11 -10.43
N HIS A 44 -16.62 -0.86 -9.63
CA HIS A 44 -15.37 -1.42 -10.14
C HIS A 44 -15.67 -2.53 -11.13
N GLU A 45 -15.01 -2.47 -12.28
CA GLU A 45 -15.18 -3.45 -13.33
C GLU A 45 -13.94 -4.32 -13.46
N TRP A 46 -14.12 -5.63 -13.58
CA TRP A 46 -13.01 -6.54 -13.78
C TRP A 46 -13.39 -7.76 -14.61
N ARG A 47 -12.37 -8.42 -15.14
CA ARG A 47 -12.52 -9.62 -15.95
C ARG A 47 -12.02 -10.84 -15.19
N ALA A 48 -12.86 -11.86 -15.07
CA ALA A 48 -12.53 -13.11 -14.36
C ALA A 48 -13.28 -14.31 -14.97
N ARG A 49 -12.78 -15.53 -14.77
CA ARG A 49 -13.47 -16.76 -15.18
C ARG A 49 -14.66 -17.03 -14.25
N VAL A 50 -15.76 -17.54 -14.78
CA VAL A 50 -16.92 -17.96 -13.96
C VAL A 50 -16.52 -19.00 -12.91
N THR A 51 -15.70 -19.98 -13.29
CA THR A 51 -15.20 -21.02 -12.38
C THR A 51 -14.39 -20.44 -11.20
N ASP A 52 -13.57 -19.41 -11.43
CA ASP A 52 -12.76 -18.77 -10.37
C ASP A 52 -13.64 -17.98 -9.38
N ARG A 53 -14.71 -17.36 -9.89
CA ARG A 53 -15.71 -16.65 -9.07
C ARG A 53 -16.50 -17.64 -8.19
N ASN A 54 -16.85 -18.80 -8.74
CA ASN A 54 -17.65 -19.80 -8.04
C ASN A 54 -16.83 -20.62 -7.02
N TYR A 55 -15.77 -21.31 -7.45
CA TYR A 55 -15.05 -22.26 -6.59
C TYR A 55 -14.05 -21.60 -5.67
N ARG A 56 -13.32 -20.58 -6.16
CA ARG A 56 -12.34 -19.85 -5.35
C ARG A 56 -12.95 -18.68 -4.58
N ARG A 57 -14.26 -18.45 -4.76
CA ARG A 57 -15.02 -17.34 -4.15
C ARG A 57 -14.32 -15.99 -4.31
N THR A 58 -13.64 -15.80 -5.45
CA THR A 58 -12.96 -14.53 -5.73
C THR A 58 -14.00 -13.44 -5.96
N GLY A 59 -13.79 -12.27 -5.37
CA GLY A 59 -14.66 -11.09 -5.53
C GLY A 59 -14.01 -10.00 -6.37
N CYS A 60 -14.47 -8.76 -6.19
CA CYS A 60 -13.84 -7.60 -6.80
C CYS A 60 -12.37 -7.47 -6.32
N PRO A 61 -11.37 -7.47 -7.23
CA PRO A 61 -9.96 -7.39 -6.87
C PRO A 61 -9.57 -6.02 -6.30
N TYR A 62 -10.36 -4.99 -6.59
CA TYR A 62 -10.17 -3.64 -6.06
C TYR A 62 -10.69 -3.53 -4.62
N CYS A 63 -11.92 -4.00 -4.36
CA CYS A 63 -12.48 -4.02 -2.99
C CYS A 63 -11.63 -4.84 -2.01
N SER A 64 -11.02 -5.92 -2.49
CA SER A 64 -10.14 -6.80 -1.69
C SER A 64 -8.70 -6.30 -1.58
N GLY A 65 -8.34 -5.21 -2.25
CA GLY A 65 -6.99 -4.63 -2.18
C GLY A 65 -5.93 -5.37 -3.01
N TYR A 66 -6.29 -6.41 -3.76
CA TYR A 66 -5.37 -7.11 -4.68
C TYR A 66 -4.99 -6.26 -5.89
N ARG A 67 -5.84 -5.33 -6.30
CA ARG A 67 -5.55 -4.30 -7.30
C ARG A 67 -5.75 -2.93 -6.71
N VAL A 68 -4.86 -2.01 -7.06
CA VAL A 68 -4.97 -0.61 -6.66
C VAL A 68 -5.97 0.11 -7.56
N CYS A 69 -6.76 0.99 -6.96
CA CYS A 69 -7.61 1.97 -7.60
C CYS A 69 -7.67 3.22 -6.72
N ILE A 70 -8.34 4.26 -7.21
CA ILE A 70 -8.46 5.51 -6.45
C ILE A 70 -9.15 5.32 -5.09
N ASP A 71 -10.05 4.35 -4.95
CA ASP A 71 -10.80 4.14 -3.70
C ASP A 71 -9.99 3.45 -2.60
N ASN A 72 -8.89 2.78 -2.95
CA ASN A 72 -8.12 1.96 -2.01
C ASN A 72 -6.62 2.28 -1.98
N CYS A 73 -6.19 3.33 -2.69
CA CYS A 73 -4.80 3.74 -2.70
C CYS A 73 -4.42 4.47 -1.41
N LEU A 74 -3.11 4.52 -1.13
CA LEU A 74 -2.55 5.16 0.05
C LEU A 74 -2.94 6.64 0.12
N TYR A 75 -2.92 7.33 -1.02
CA TYR A 75 -3.33 8.74 -1.11
C TYR A 75 -4.74 8.97 -0.56
N THR A 76 -5.70 8.13 -0.94
CA THR A 76 -7.11 8.27 -0.54
C THR A 76 -7.36 7.78 0.87
N ILE A 77 -6.77 6.64 1.26
CA ILE A 77 -7.04 6.02 2.56
C ILE A 77 -6.26 6.69 3.70
N ASN A 78 -5.02 7.14 3.44
CA ASN A 78 -4.17 7.78 4.43
C ASN A 78 -3.44 9.00 3.85
N PRO A 79 -4.15 10.12 3.63
CA PRO A 79 -3.57 11.34 3.04
C PRO A 79 -2.48 11.96 3.91
N THR A 80 -2.51 11.75 5.23
CA THR A 80 -1.44 12.20 6.13
C THR A 80 -0.13 11.46 5.85
N LEU A 81 -0.18 10.13 5.78
CA LEU A 81 1.01 9.36 5.45
C LEU A 81 1.47 9.61 4.00
N ALA A 82 0.55 9.77 3.06
CA ALA A 82 0.89 10.08 1.67
C ALA A 82 1.68 11.40 1.52
N ARG A 83 1.50 12.37 2.42
CA ARG A 83 2.30 13.62 2.46
C ARG A 83 3.77 13.39 2.83
N GLU A 84 4.08 12.28 3.47
CA GLU A 84 5.46 11.89 3.79
C GLU A 84 6.14 11.11 2.65
N TRP A 85 5.44 10.88 1.53
CA TRP A 85 6.06 10.24 0.36
C TRP A 85 7.18 11.11 -0.17
N HIS A 86 8.36 10.53 -0.41
CA HIS A 86 9.47 11.30 -0.93
C HIS A 86 9.15 11.83 -2.35
N PRO A 87 9.36 13.13 -2.64
CA PRO A 87 8.88 13.76 -3.88
C PRO A 87 9.56 13.27 -5.15
N THR A 88 10.79 12.76 -5.08
CA THR A 88 11.60 12.41 -6.26
C THR A 88 12.30 11.05 -6.22
N LYS A 89 12.26 10.31 -5.10
CA LYS A 89 13.05 9.08 -4.91
C LYS A 89 12.27 7.80 -5.16
N ASN A 90 10.99 7.93 -5.49
CA ASN A 90 10.11 6.80 -5.73
C ASN A 90 9.65 6.73 -7.19
N ASP A 91 10.07 7.68 -8.04
CA ASP A 91 9.60 7.75 -9.42
C ASP A 91 9.87 6.43 -10.18
N PRO A 92 8.90 5.94 -10.96
CA PRO A 92 7.61 6.57 -11.30
C PRO A 92 6.47 6.30 -10.29
N LEU A 93 6.73 5.59 -9.20
CA LEU A 93 5.70 5.13 -8.25
C LEU A 93 5.17 6.27 -7.38
N ILE A 94 3.86 6.47 -7.41
CA ILE A 94 3.16 7.49 -6.61
C ILE A 94 2.21 6.89 -5.56
N PRO A 95 1.81 7.65 -4.52
CA PRO A 95 0.86 7.17 -3.50
C PRO A 95 -0.50 6.69 -4.02
N LYS A 96 -0.89 7.09 -5.24
CA LYS A 96 -2.12 6.63 -5.90
C LYS A 96 -2.01 5.22 -6.49
N GLU A 97 -0.81 4.66 -6.56
CA GLU A 97 -0.50 3.36 -7.18
C GLU A 97 -0.12 2.26 -6.18
N VAL A 98 -0.29 2.53 -4.88
CA VAL A 98 -0.06 1.55 -3.81
C VAL A 98 -1.24 1.53 -2.85
N THR A 99 -1.60 0.36 -2.33
CA THR A 99 -2.52 0.28 -1.19
C THR A 99 -1.78 0.52 0.13
N PRO A 100 -2.47 0.93 1.22
CA PRO A 100 -1.85 1.02 2.55
C PRO A 100 -1.25 -0.29 3.07
N GLY A 101 -1.72 -1.44 2.57
CA GLY A 101 -1.18 -2.77 2.89
C GLY A 101 0.00 -3.22 2.03
N SER A 102 0.55 -2.34 1.18
CA SER A 102 1.62 -2.72 0.26
C SER A 102 2.91 -3.10 1.00
N SER A 103 3.56 -4.17 0.55
CA SER A 103 4.89 -4.58 1.02
C SER A 103 6.04 -3.84 0.33
N LYS A 104 5.75 -2.90 -0.58
CA LYS A 104 6.77 -2.11 -1.26
C LYS A 104 7.56 -1.28 -0.25
N LYS A 105 8.89 -1.37 -0.33
CA LYS A 105 9.82 -0.49 0.37
C LYS A 105 10.04 0.76 -0.49
N VAL A 106 9.79 1.93 0.08
CA VAL A 106 9.84 3.23 -0.61
C VAL A 106 10.52 4.26 0.27
N TRP A 107 10.97 5.36 -0.34
CA TRP A 107 11.53 6.51 0.35
C TRP A 107 10.45 7.40 0.95
N TRP A 108 10.70 7.84 2.16
CA TRP A 108 9.86 8.75 2.92
C TRP A 108 10.66 9.98 3.31
N ILE A 109 9.97 11.09 3.54
CA ILE A 109 10.50 12.31 4.11
C ILE A 109 9.55 12.83 5.19
N CYS A 110 10.07 13.13 6.38
CA CYS A 110 9.27 13.74 7.44
C CYS A 110 9.33 15.27 7.36
N THR A 111 8.52 15.95 8.17
CA THR A 111 8.50 17.43 8.24
C THR A 111 9.82 18.04 8.71
N LYS A 112 10.69 17.29 9.37
CA LYS A 112 12.06 17.71 9.74
C LYS A 112 13.08 17.51 8.62
N GLY A 113 12.66 17.00 7.45
CA GLY A 113 13.55 16.73 6.33
C GLY A 113 14.37 15.44 6.46
N HIS A 114 14.09 14.59 7.45
CA HIS A 114 14.72 13.27 7.49
C HIS A 114 14.19 12.40 6.37
N GLU A 115 15.10 11.74 5.67
CA GLU A 115 14.76 10.83 4.59
C GLU A 115 15.13 9.40 4.96
N TRP A 116 14.22 8.45 4.75
CA TRP A 116 14.49 7.04 5.03
C TRP A 116 13.66 6.11 4.16
N GLU A 117 14.11 4.87 4.03
CA GLU A 117 13.33 3.83 3.39
C GLU A 117 12.52 3.02 4.41
N ALA A 118 11.26 2.76 4.10
CA ALA A 118 10.41 1.86 4.89
C ALA A 118 9.32 1.22 4.02
N VAL A 119 8.83 0.07 4.47
CA VAL A 119 7.69 -0.63 3.85
C VAL A 119 6.40 0.14 4.11
N VAL A 120 5.57 0.34 3.07
CA VAL A 120 4.30 1.08 3.14
C VAL A 120 3.38 0.54 4.25
N HIS A 121 3.18 -0.78 4.33
CA HIS A 121 2.38 -1.38 5.38
C HIS A 121 2.87 -1.04 6.80
N ASN A 122 4.19 -1.11 7.05
CA ASN A 122 4.74 -0.82 8.37
C ASN A 122 4.53 0.65 8.76
N ARG A 123 4.66 1.56 7.79
CA ARG A 123 4.36 2.98 7.97
C ARG A 123 2.89 3.22 8.25
N ASN A 124 2.00 2.55 7.51
CA ASN A 124 0.55 2.65 7.71
C ASN A 124 0.12 2.09 9.06
N SER A 125 0.83 1.10 9.61
CA SER A 125 0.64 0.58 10.96
C SER A 125 1.22 1.49 12.08
N GLY A 126 1.72 2.68 11.74
CA GLY A 126 2.17 3.68 12.72
C GLY A 126 3.68 3.77 12.94
N THR A 127 4.50 3.01 12.19
CA THR A 127 5.96 3.18 12.28
C THR A 127 6.37 4.53 11.69
N GLY A 128 6.84 5.45 12.53
CA GLY A 128 7.29 6.79 12.11
C GLY A 128 8.76 6.89 11.71
N CYS A 129 9.23 8.13 11.54
CA CYS A 129 10.63 8.47 11.26
C CYS A 129 11.59 7.87 12.32
N PRO A 130 12.60 7.08 11.93
CA PRO A 130 13.54 6.47 12.87
C PRO A 130 14.43 7.52 13.54
N TYR A 131 14.74 8.63 12.88
CA TYR A 131 15.53 9.73 13.43
C TYR A 131 14.75 10.50 14.51
N CYS A 132 13.49 10.85 14.23
CA CYS A 132 12.60 11.49 15.22
C CYS A 132 12.37 10.61 16.45
N ALA A 133 12.33 9.29 16.26
CA ALA A 133 12.13 8.32 17.34
C ALA A 133 13.42 7.94 18.09
N GLY A 134 14.57 8.53 17.74
CA GLY A 134 15.87 8.18 18.35
C GLY A 134 16.37 6.76 18.05
N ARG A 135 15.81 6.11 17.01
CA ARG A 135 16.20 4.76 16.57
C ARG A 135 17.30 4.76 15.51
N ALA A 136 17.57 5.94 14.93
CA ALA A 136 18.65 6.17 13.99
C ALA A 136 19.32 7.51 14.29
N LEU A 137 20.63 7.57 14.12
CA LEU A 137 21.43 8.79 14.25
C LEU A 137 21.24 9.68 13.02
N GLY A 138 20.91 10.94 13.25
CA GLY A 138 20.84 12.03 12.29
C GLY A 138 21.62 13.24 12.80
N ALA A 139 21.88 14.21 11.92
CA ALA A 139 22.66 15.40 12.27
C ALA A 139 21.98 16.26 13.37
N ASP A 140 20.65 16.22 13.45
CA ASP A 140 19.84 16.99 14.38
C ASP A 140 19.55 16.27 15.71
N ASN A 141 19.93 14.99 15.84
CA ASN A 141 19.69 14.21 17.05
C ASN A 141 20.97 13.63 17.68
N CYS A 142 22.15 14.02 17.18
CA CYS A 142 23.43 13.63 17.78
C CYS A 142 23.75 14.42 19.05
N LEU A 143 24.58 13.86 19.92
CA LEU A 143 25.00 14.46 21.19
C LEU A 143 25.50 15.89 21.03
N GLN A 144 26.29 16.15 19.97
CA GLN A 144 26.79 17.48 19.67
C GLN A 144 25.67 18.52 19.49
N THR A 145 24.55 18.11 18.91
CA THR A 145 23.40 18.97 18.62
C THR A 145 22.44 19.03 19.81
N ILE A 146 22.13 17.89 20.44
CA ILE A 146 21.13 17.83 21.52
C ILE A 146 21.68 18.27 22.87
N ASN A 147 22.99 18.09 23.11
CA ASN A 147 23.64 18.48 24.35
C ASN A 147 25.08 18.99 24.11
N PRO A 148 25.23 20.22 23.59
CA PRO A 148 26.53 20.80 23.30
C PRO A 148 27.47 20.89 24.51
N GLU A 149 26.92 21.09 25.72
CA GLU A 149 27.72 21.17 26.94
C GLU A 149 28.29 19.81 27.33
N LEU A 150 27.50 18.73 27.22
CA LEU A 150 28.00 17.38 27.42
C LEU A 150 28.98 16.96 26.30
N ALA A 151 28.73 17.40 25.06
CA ALA A 151 29.66 17.20 23.96
C ALA A 151 31.03 17.85 24.20
N LYS A 152 31.10 19.02 24.87
CA LYS A 152 32.37 19.65 25.27
C LYS A 152 33.15 18.84 26.31
N GLN A 153 32.44 18.04 27.12
CA GLN A 153 33.07 17.14 28.10
C GLN A 153 33.59 15.85 27.45
N TRP A 154 33.46 15.68 26.13
CA TRP A 154 33.91 14.49 25.42
C TRP A 154 35.42 14.35 25.48
N HIS A 155 35.90 13.20 25.96
CA HIS A 155 37.32 12.96 26.05
C HIS A 155 37.93 12.77 24.64
N PRO A 156 38.96 13.55 24.25
CA PRO A 156 39.43 13.63 22.86
C PRO A 156 40.03 12.34 22.30
N LYS A 157 40.46 11.41 23.17
CA LYS A 157 41.16 10.17 22.76
C LYS A 157 40.65 8.86 23.37
N LYS A 158 39.75 8.90 24.36
CA LYS A 158 39.36 7.70 25.12
C LYS A 158 38.18 6.94 24.50
N ASN A 159 37.48 7.57 23.56
CA ASN A 159 36.26 7.03 22.97
C ASN A 159 36.49 6.42 21.56
N GLY A 160 37.73 6.04 21.24
CA GLY A 160 38.10 5.45 19.95
C GLY A 160 37.71 6.35 18.78
N ASN A 161 36.96 5.80 17.81
CA ASN A 161 36.50 6.52 16.62
C ASN A 161 35.14 7.25 16.83
N LEU A 162 34.58 7.20 18.04
CA LEU A 162 33.33 7.89 18.35
C LEU A 162 33.57 9.38 18.61
N THR A 163 32.67 10.19 18.10
CA THR A 163 32.65 11.64 18.24
C THR A 163 31.26 12.06 18.72
N PRO A 164 31.10 13.22 19.37
CA PRO A 164 29.77 13.72 19.72
C PRO A 164 28.81 13.88 18.53
N LYS A 165 29.33 13.91 17.30
CA LYS A 165 28.52 13.97 16.07
C LYS A 165 27.98 12.61 15.63
N ASN A 166 28.51 11.50 16.16
CA ASN A 166 28.15 10.15 15.74
C ASN A 166 27.56 9.27 16.86
N VAL A 167 27.13 9.89 17.95
CA VAL A 167 26.38 9.28 19.05
C VAL A 167 25.15 10.13 19.34
N THR A 168 24.09 9.54 19.88
CA THR A 168 22.88 10.23 20.37
C THR A 168 22.91 10.33 21.87
#